data_AF-A0A366XMS3-F1
#
_entry.id   AF-A0A366XMS3-F1
#
_cell.length_a   1.000
_cell.length_b   1.000
_cell.length_c   1.000
_cell.angle_alpha   90.00
_cell.angle_beta   90.00
_cell.angle_gamma   90.00
#
_symmetry.space_group_name_H-M   'P 1'
#
loop_
_entity.id
_entity.type
_entity.pdbx_description
1 polymer ?
#
loop_
_entity_poly.entity_id
_entity_poly.type
_entity_poly.pdbx_seq_one_letter_code
_entity_poly.pdbx_strand_id
1 'polypeptide(L)'
;MLSAKDKRVAQIQSSYVEEQQVKAHFQERKKRGLARRLSFLCIICGILFAMFTSIFISQNTVITDKEQQKKELEKQLSTMEKEEGKLKEEIKKLNNPEYVGEIARRDYFYSKPGETIFKLPSSNGTN
;
A
#
# COMPACT_ATOMS: atom_id res chain seq x y z
N MET A 1 -1.11 70.14 -33.95
CA MET A 1 -0.65 70.63 -32.64
C MET A 1 0.67 69.96 -32.31
N LEU A 2 1.71 70.75 -32.12
CA LEU A 2 3.10 70.34 -31.91
C LEU A 2 3.30 69.74 -30.51
N SER A 3 3.78 68.50 -30.40
CA SER A 3 4.16 67.90 -29.11
C SER A 3 5.68 67.80 -28.99
N ALA A 4 6.23 68.81 -28.31
CA ALA A 4 7.45 68.86 -27.52
C ALA A 4 8.64 67.92 -27.90
N LYS A 5 9.51 68.44 -28.77
CA LYS A 5 10.96 68.62 -28.53
C LYS A 5 11.69 67.45 -27.84
N ASP A 6 12.16 66.51 -28.65
CA ASP A 6 13.28 65.62 -28.32
C ASP A 6 14.50 66.44 -27.90
N LYS A 7 14.71 66.58 -26.60
CA LYS A 7 16.01 67.00 -26.06
C LYS A 7 16.97 65.84 -26.28
N ARG A 8 17.67 65.85 -27.42
CA ARG A 8 18.87 65.04 -27.64
C ARG A 8 19.94 65.51 -26.64
N VAL A 9 19.92 64.93 -25.45
CA VAL A 9 20.99 65.08 -24.47
C VAL A 9 22.20 64.36 -25.05
N ALA A 10 23.26 65.10 -25.36
CA ALA A 10 24.51 64.52 -25.84
C ALA A 10 25.04 63.56 -24.78
N GLN A 11 25.17 62.28 -25.14
CA GLN A 11 25.83 61.31 -24.27
C GLN A 11 27.27 61.79 -24.05
N ILE A 12 27.67 61.93 -22.79
CA ILE A 12 29.04 62.29 -22.44
C ILE A 12 29.91 61.10 -22.89
N GLN A 13 30.67 61.29 -23.96
CA GLN A 13 31.69 60.34 -24.41
C GLN A 13 32.86 60.44 -23.42
N SER A 14 32.73 59.71 -22.32
CA SER A 14 33.74 59.60 -21.27
C SER A 14 34.25 58.16 -21.26
N SER A 15 35.58 58.02 -21.25
CA SER A 15 36.27 56.74 -21.12
C SER A 15 35.79 55.92 -19.92
N TYR A 16 35.35 56.59 -18.85
CA TYR A 16 34.78 55.93 -17.67
C TYR A 16 33.44 55.22 -17.96
N VAL A 17 32.59 55.82 -18.79
CA VAL A 17 31.28 55.25 -19.16
C VAL A 17 31.48 54.04 -20.06
N GLU A 18 32.42 54.10 -21.00
CA GLU A 18 32.78 52.95 -21.84
C GLU A 18 33.33 51.80 -21.00
N GLU A 19 34.24 52.07 -20.06
CA GLU A 19 34.76 51.06 -19.14
C GLU A 19 33.67 50.38 -18.29
N GLN A 20 32.70 51.16 -17.78
CA GLN A 20 31.56 50.59 -17.05
C GLN A 20 30.68 49.72 -17.95
N GLN A 21 30.41 50.14 -19.19
CA GLN A 21 29.62 49.35 -20.13
C GLN A 21 30.33 48.03 -20.48
N VAL A 22 31.65 48.04 -20.72
CA VAL A 22 32.43 46.81 -20.96
C VAL A 22 32.39 45.88 -19.74
N LYS A 23 32.55 46.43 -18.52
CA LYS A 23 32.43 45.64 -17.28
C LYS A 23 31.03 45.04 -17.11
N ALA A 24 29.97 45.81 -17.37
CA ALA A 24 28.59 45.34 -17.33
C ALA A 24 28.33 44.22 -18.36
N HIS A 25 28.80 44.40 -19.60
CA HIS A 25 28.71 43.38 -20.65
C HIS A 25 29.47 42.10 -20.31
N PHE A 26 30.63 42.21 -19.64
CA PHE A 26 31.37 41.03 -19.18
C PHE A 26 30.63 40.28 -18.06
N GLN A 27 30.02 41.00 -17.12
CA GLN A 27 29.19 40.41 -16.06
C GLN A 27 27.92 39.74 -16.61
N GLU A 28 27.23 40.40 -17.55
CA GLU A 28 26.09 39.84 -18.29
C GLU A 28 26.45 38.53 -19.00
N ARG A 29 27.62 38.48 -19.67
CA ARG A 29 28.12 37.29 -20.36
C ARG A 29 28.40 36.14 -19.39
N LYS A 30 29.00 36.43 -18.23
CA LYS A 30 29.23 35.45 -17.16
C LYS A 30 27.92 34.88 -16.59
N LYS A 31 26.96 35.76 -16.28
CA LYS A 31 25.63 35.37 -15.78
C LYS A 31 24.86 34.51 -16.77
N ARG A 32 24.91 34.81 -18.07
CA ARG A 32 24.28 33.98 -19.12
C ARG A 32 24.89 32.59 -19.26
N GLY A 33 26.19 32.44 -18.98
CA GLY A 33 26.85 31.13 -18.95
C GLY A 33 26.39 30.30 -17.75
N LEU A 34 26.34 30.93 -16.57
CA LEU A 34 25.88 30.29 -15.33
C LEU A 34 24.40 29.90 -15.40
N ALA A 35 23.54 30.80 -15.90
CA ALA A 35 22.10 30.54 -16.07
C ALA A 35 21.85 29.37 -17.02
N ARG A 36 22.58 29.27 -18.14
CA ARG A 36 22.47 28.13 -19.06
C ARG A 36 22.86 26.80 -18.40
N ARG A 37 23.94 26.78 -17.61
CA ARG A 37 24.36 25.59 -16.85
C ARG A 37 23.31 25.20 -15.80
N LEU A 38 22.76 26.19 -15.09
CA LEU A 38 21.74 25.96 -14.07
C LEU A 38 20.41 25.51 -14.66
N SER A 39 20.01 26.03 -15.83
CA SER A 39 18.82 25.57 -16.54
C SER A 39 18.94 24.11 -16.98
N PHE A 40 20.11 23.70 -17.50
CA PHE A 40 20.35 22.29 -17.80
C PHE A 40 20.27 21.40 -16.55
N LEU A 41 20.87 21.84 -15.45
CA LEU A 41 20.81 21.12 -14.18
C LEU A 41 19.37 21.03 -13.65
N CYS A 42 18.59 22.11 -13.74
CA CYS A 42 17.16 22.10 -13.37
C CYS A 42 16.34 21.13 -14.21
N ILE A 43 16.61 21.02 -15.52
CA ILE A 43 15.92 20.06 -16.39
C ILE A 43 16.24 18.63 -15.93
N ILE A 44 17.52 18.33 -15.68
CA ILE A 44 17.95 17.01 -15.19
C ILE A 44 17.32 16.70 -13.83
N CYS A 45 17.36 17.64 -12.88
CA CYS A 45 16.72 17.50 -11.58
C CYS A 45 15.20 17.32 -11.69
N GLY A 46 14.53 18.01 -12.62
CA GLY A 46 13.11 17.85 -12.88
C GLY A 46 12.75 16.45 -13.38
N ILE A 47 13.55 15.88 -14.28
CA ILE A 47 13.38 14.51 -14.77
C ILE A 47 13.59 13.50 -13.63
N LEU A 48 14.66 13.68 -12.83
CA LEU A 48 14.92 12.83 -11.67
C LEU A 48 13.79 12.93 -10.64
N PHE A 49 13.29 14.12 -10.37
CA PHE A 49 12.18 14.35 -9.45
C PHE A 49 10.89 13.69 -9.92
N ALA A 50 10.57 13.79 -11.21
CA ALA A 50 9.42 13.12 -11.81
C ALA A 50 9.51 11.59 -11.69
N MET A 51 10.69 11.00 -11.94
CA MET A 51 10.90 9.57 -11.72
C MET A 51 10.74 9.19 -10.24
N PHE A 52 11.30 9.99 -9.33
CA PHE A 52 11.22 9.74 -7.88
C PHE A 52 9.78 9.78 -7.38
N THR A 53 8.98 10.76 -7.81
CA THR A 53 7.57 10.88 -7.40
C THR A 53 6.73 9.73 -7.94
N SER A 54 6.94 9.29 -9.19
CA SER A 54 6.26 8.11 -9.74
C SER A 54 6.55 6.85 -8.92
N ILE A 55 7.82 6.63 -8.54
CA ILE A 55 8.22 5.49 -7.70
C ILE A 55 7.58 5.59 -6.30
N PHE A 56 7.55 6.79 -5.71
CA PHE A 56 7.00 6.99 -4.37
C PHE A 56 5.47 6.76 -4.32
N ILE A 57 4.74 7.22 -5.34
CA ILE A 57 3.28 7.01 -5.43
C ILE A 57 2.95 5.51 -5.55
N SER A 58 3.72 4.76 -6.34
CA SER A 58 3.50 3.32 -6.54
C SER A 58 3.70 2.48 -5.27
N GLN A 59 4.51 2.95 -4.31
CA GLN A 59 4.78 2.19 -3.09
C GLN A 59 3.62 2.26 -2.09
N ASN A 60 2.84 3.35 -2.06
CA ASN A 60 1.73 3.48 -1.12
C ASN A 60 0.58 2.51 -1.40
N THR A 61 0.28 2.25 -2.67
CA THR A 61 -0.76 1.29 -3.04
C THR A 61 -0.30 -0.14 -2.77
N VAL A 62 0.96 -0.46 -3.09
CA VAL A 62 1.54 -1.79 -2.85
C VAL A 62 1.63 -2.12 -1.37
N ILE A 63 1.93 -1.16 -0.50
CA ILE A 63 1.99 -1.40 0.95
C ILE A 63 0.60 -1.71 1.51
N THR A 64 -0.41 -0.93 1.12
CA THR A 64 -1.79 -1.13 1.60
C THR A 64 -2.35 -2.47 1.15
N ASP A 65 -2.15 -2.83 -0.12
CA ASP A 65 -2.62 -4.12 -0.66
C ASP A 65 -1.91 -5.30 0.01
N LYS A 66 -0.61 -5.16 0.30
CA LYS A 66 0.14 -6.22 1.01
C LYS A 66 -0.26 -6.34 2.47
N GLU A 67 -0.60 -5.25 3.15
CA GLU A 67 -1.14 -5.31 4.52
C GLU A 67 -2.50 -6.00 4.57
N GLN A 68 -3.38 -5.68 3.61
CA GLN A 68 -4.68 -6.36 3.50
C GLN A 68 -4.52 -7.85 3.21
N GLN A 69 -3.66 -8.22 2.25
CA GLN A 69 -3.35 -9.62 1.95
C GLN A 69 -2.78 -10.35 3.17
N LYS A 70 -1.85 -9.72 3.91
CA LYS A 70 -1.29 -10.30 5.13
C LYS A 70 -2.38 -10.56 6.17
N LYS A 71 -3.28 -9.61 6.39
CA LYS A 71 -4.38 -9.75 7.35
C LYS A 71 -5.37 -10.85 6.94
N GLU A 72 -5.68 -10.96 5.64
CA GLU A 72 -6.52 -12.03 5.09
C GLU A 72 -5.86 -13.41 5.32
N LEU A 73 -4.57 -13.55 5.01
CA LEU A 73 -3.82 -14.79 5.22
C LEU A 73 -3.72 -15.16 6.70
N GLU A 74 -3.45 -14.20 7.59
CA GLU A 74 -3.43 -14.44 9.05
C GLU A 74 -4.79 -14.93 9.56
N LYS A 75 -5.89 -14.36 9.04
CA LYS A 75 -7.25 -14.81 9.39
C LYS A 75 -7.53 -16.22 8.89
N GLN A 76 -7.12 -16.53 7.66
CA GLN A 76 -7.26 -17.89 7.10
C GLN A 76 -6.46 -18.90 7.91
N LEU A 77 -5.21 -18.57 8.26
CA LEU A 77 -4.34 -19.41 9.08
C LEU A 77 -4.96 -19.68 10.45
N SER A 78 -5.44 -18.64 11.15
CA SER A 78 -6.12 -18.81 12.44
C SER A 78 -7.38 -19.68 12.34
N THR A 79 -8.10 -19.59 11.22
CA THR A 79 -9.30 -20.42 10.99
C THR A 79 -8.90 -21.89 10.78
N MET A 80 -7.88 -22.13 9.96
CA MET A 80 -7.35 -23.48 9.71
C MET A 80 -6.77 -24.11 10.98
N GLU A 81 -6.04 -23.37 11.81
CA GLU A 81 -5.52 -23.89 13.10
C GLU A 81 -6.65 -24.28 14.06
N LYS A 82 -7.74 -23.50 14.10
CA LYS A 82 -8.92 -23.84 14.91
C LYS A 82 -9.61 -25.09 14.39
N GLU A 83 -9.75 -25.22 13.07
CA GLU A 83 -10.31 -26.43 12.44
C GLU A 83 -9.44 -27.65 12.72
N GLU A 84 -8.13 -27.52 12.57
CA GLU A 84 -7.17 -28.58 12.88
C GLU A 84 -7.27 -29.02 14.35
N GLY A 85 -7.36 -28.06 15.28
CA GLY A 85 -7.55 -28.34 16.71
C GLY A 85 -8.84 -29.10 16.99
N LYS A 86 -9.96 -28.67 16.40
CA LYS A 86 -11.26 -29.37 16.52
C LYS A 86 -11.20 -30.78 15.96
N LEU A 87 -10.63 -30.95 14.76
CA LEU A 87 -10.46 -32.24 14.11
C LEU A 87 -9.57 -33.18 14.94
N LYS A 88 -8.48 -32.67 15.52
CA LYS A 88 -7.61 -33.44 16.42
C LYS A 88 -8.34 -33.88 17.69
N GLU A 89 -9.15 -33.01 18.28
CA GLU A 89 -10.00 -33.39 19.42
C GLU A 89 -11.03 -34.44 19.03
N GLU A 90 -11.65 -34.30 17.86
CA GLU A 90 -12.63 -35.27 17.35
C GLU A 90 -11.99 -36.63 17.10
N ILE A 91 -10.81 -36.68 16.47
CA ILE A 91 -10.01 -37.90 16.32
C ILE A 91 -9.71 -38.54 17.68
N LYS A 92 -9.35 -37.73 18.68
CA LYS A 92 -9.08 -38.24 20.03
C LYS A 92 -10.33 -38.82 20.70
N LYS A 93 -11.49 -38.19 20.50
CA LYS A 93 -12.79 -38.71 20.98
C LYS A 93 -13.18 -39.99 20.25
N LEU A 94 -13.05 -40.03 18.93
CA LEU A 94 -13.33 -41.22 18.10
C LEU A 94 -12.41 -42.40 18.40
N ASN A 95 -11.16 -42.15 18.81
CA ASN A 95 -10.26 -43.22 19.26
C ASN A 95 -10.61 -43.75 20.67
N ASN A 96 -11.53 -43.13 21.40
CA ASN A 96 -11.97 -43.62 22.70
C ASN A 96 -13.15 -44.60 22.51
N PRO A 97 -12.99 -45.88 22.87
CA PRO A 97 -14.03 -46.90 22.70
C PRO A 97 -15.31 -46.62 23.51
N GLU A 98 -15.24 -45.86 24.60
CA GLU A 98 -16.44 -45.50 25.36
C GLU A 98 -17.29 -44.47 24.62
N TYR A 99 -16.66 -43.47 23.98
CA TYR A 99 -17.35 -42.47 23.16
C TYR A 99 -18.00 -43.09 21.91
N VAL A 100 -17.28 -44.01 21.24
CA VAL A 100 -17.84 -44.80 20.13
C VAL A 100 -18.99 -45.70 20.62
N GLY A 101 -18.87 -46.26 21.82
CA GLY A 101 -19.92 -47.02 22.47
C GLY A 101 -21.19 -46.21 22.74
N GLU A 102 -21.06 -44.94 23.14
CA GLU A 102 -22.21 -44.04 23.32
C GLU A 102 -22.92 -43.71 22.00
N ILE A 103 -22.15 -43.46 20.93
CA ILE A 103 -22.72 -43.27 19.58
C ILE A 103 -23.44 -44.55 19.12
N ALA A 104 -22.83 -45.72 19.31
CA ALA A 104 -23.44 -46.99 18.96
C ALA A 104 -24.73 -47.26 19.75
N ARG A 105 -24.77 -46.92 21.05
CA ARG A 105 -25.98 -47.02 21.89
C ARG A 105 -27.08 -46.05 21.44
N ARG A 106 -26.73 -44.78 21.20
CA ARG A 106 -27.68 -43.72 20.87
C ARG A 106 -28.25 -43.84 19.46
N ASP A 107 -27.37 -44.04 18.47
CA ASP A 107 -27.72 -43.91 17.05
C ASP A 107 -27.97 -45.27 16.39
N TYR A 108 -27.43 -46.36 16.94
CA TYR A 108 -27.52 -47.71 16.36
C TYR A 108 -28.17 -48.75 17.29
N PHE A 109 -28.70 -48.33 18.45
CA PHE A 109 -29.30 -49.22 19.45
C PHE A 109 -28.40 -50.40 19.84
N TYR A 110 -27.08 -50.19 19.86
CA TYR A 110 -26.13 -51.21 20.30
C TYR A 110 -26.21 -51.34 21.83
N SER A 111 -26.10 -52.54 22.39
CA SER A 111 -26.13 -52.77 23.84
C SER A 111 -25.06 -53.78 24.25
N LYS A 112 -24.47 -53.61 25.44
CA LYS A 112 -23.50 -54.55 25.98
C LYS A 112 -24.22 -55.82 26.52
N PRO A 113 -23.53 -56.96 26.63
CA PRO A 113 -24.12 -58.18 27.21
C PRO A 113 -24.65 -57.91 28.62
N GLY A 114 -25.98 -57.99 28.80
CA GLY A 114 -26.66 -57.70 30.07
C GLY A 114 -27.50 -56.40 30.09
N GLU A 115 -27.51 -55.61 29.02
CA GLU A 115 -28.34 -54.40 28.87
C GLU A 115 -29.62 -54.70 28.06
N THR A 116 -30.76 -54.10 28.41
CA THR A 116 -32.05 -54.26 27.71
C THR A 116 -32.44 -52.97 26.99
N ILE A 117 -32.63 -53.02 25.67
CA ILE A 117 -33.00 -51.85 24.85
C ILE A 117 -34.51 -51.63 24.90
N PHE A 118 -34.95 -50.48 25.42
CA PHE A 118 -36.35 -50.06 25.39
C PHE A 118 -36.60 -49.11 24.22
N LYS A 119 -37.38 -49.54 23.22
CA LYS A 119 -37.91 -48.65 22.18
C LYS A 119 -39.18 -48.00 22.70
N LEU A 120 -39.09 -46.73 23.09
CA LEU A 120 -40.28 -45.94 23.39
C LEU A 120 -41.07 -45.73 22.08
N PRO A 121 -42.39 -45.96 22.05
CA PRO A 121 -43.19 -45.63 20.89
C PRO A 121 -43.07 -44.12 20.65
N SER A 122 -42.62 -43.74 19.46
CA SER A 122 -42.58 -42.34 19.04
C SER A 122 -43.98 -41.77 19.18
N SER A 123 -44.13 -40.81 20.08
CA SER A 123 -45.28 -39.91 20.11
C SER A 123 -45.30 -39.15 18.79
N ASN A 124 -46.00 -39.73 17.80
CA ASN A 124 -46.48 -39.00 16.64
C ASN A 124 -47.57 -38.07 17.15
N GLY A 125 -47.16 -36.91 17.66
CA GLY A 125 -48.03 -35.75 17.84
C GLY A 125 -48.49 -35.28 16.48
N THR A 126 -49.58 -35.88 16.01
CA THR A 126 -50.43 -35.36 14.94
C THR A 126 -50.92 -33.97 15.34
N ASN A 127 -50.95 -33.08 14.34
CA ASN A 127 -51.53 -31.73 14.36
C ASN A 127 -52.85 -31.62 15.13
#